data_AF-D7G032-F1
#
_entry.id   AF-D7G032-F1
#
_cell.length_a   1.000
_cell.length_b   1.000
_cell.length_c   1.000
_cell.angle_alpha   90.00
_cell.angle_beta   90.00
_cell.angle_gamma   90.00
#
_symmetry.space_group_name_H-M   'P 1'
#
loop_
_entity.id
_entity.type
_entity.pdbx_description
1 polymer ?
#
loop_
_entity_poly.entity_id
_entity_poly.type
_entity_poly.pdbx_seq_one_letter_code
_entity_poly.pdbx_strand_id
1 'polypeptide(L)'
;MKNQVTELGAYRMLVEQAHDLISAHTTDDRTVFLYASNAFQRVLGISTEDLLGVQLIHLVHPDDAGRVTEALPPALLCNQVTQVVVYRLRHQQQEFTVESSFRVVPTKLVAITRVGGPGVAILP
;
A
#
# COMPACT_ATOMS: atom_id res chain seq x y z
N MET A 1 -17.50 22.39 -13.92
CA MET A 1 -17.50 21.81 -12.56
C MET A 1 -18.12 20.40 -12.48
N LYS A 2 -19.18 20.06 -13.23
CA LYS A 2 -19.78 18.70 -13.23
C LYS A 2 -18.87 17.59 -13.81
N ASN A 3 -17.92 17.90 -14.71
CA ASN A 3 -17.05 16.87 -15.31
C ASN A 3 -16.00 16.29 -14.36
N GLN A 4 -15.42 17.10 -13.45
CA GLN A 4 -14.37 16.61 -12.54
C GLN A 4 -14.91 15.63 -11.48
N VAL A 5 -16.13 15.84 -10.99
CA VAL A 5 -16.75 14.95 -9.99
C VAL A 5 -17.06 13.58 -10.60
N THR A 6 -17.49 13.55 -11.87
CA THR A 6 -17.75 12.32 -12.62
C THR A 6 -16.46 11.54 -12.92
N GLU A 7 -15.38 12.23 -13.29
CA GLU A 7 -14.06 11.62 -13.50
C GLU A 7 -13.48 11.05 -12.20
N LEU A 8 -13.57 11.78 -11.08
CA LEU A 8 -13.12 11.28 -9.77
C LEU A 8 -13.87 10.01 -9.34
N GLY A 9 -15.18 9.95 -9.61
CA GLY A 9 -15.99 8.74 -9.40
C GLY A 9 -15.52 7.56 -10.26
N ALA A 10 -15.21 7.83 -11.54
CA ALA A 10 -14.70 6.81 -12.46
C ALA A 10 -13.30 6.31 -12.06
N TYR A 11 -12.38 7.21 -11.67
CA TYR A 11 -11.05 6.82 -11.19
C TYR A 11 -11.11 5.99 -9.93
N ARG A 12 -11.99 6.37 -8.97
CA ARG A 12 -12.22 5.56 -7.78
C ARG A 12 -12.73 4.18 -8.17
N MET A 13 -13.75 4.09 -9.03
CA MET A 13 -14.28 2.80 -9.48
C MET A 13 -13.18 1.90 -10.08
N LEU A 14 -12.30 2.43 -10.93
CA LEU A 14 -11.20 1.66 -11.52
C LEU A 14 -10.21 1.13 -10.47
N VAL A 15 -9.82 1.98 -9.51
CA VAL A 15 -8.97 1.58 -8.37
C VAL A 15 -9.65 0.50 -7.53
N GLU A 16 -10.96 0.61 -7.30
CA GLU A 16 -11.73 -0.36 -6.52
C GLU A 16 -11.98 -1.69 -7.26
N GLN A 17 -11.75 -1.77 -8.58
CA GLN A 17 -11.82 -3.03 -9.33
C GLN A 17 -10.46 -3.74 -9.43
N ALA A 18 -9.35 -3.08 -9.09
CA ALA A 18 -8.03 -3.70 -9.12
C ALA A 18 -7.88 -4.81 -8.06
N HIS A 19 -7.15 -5.88 -8.41
CA HIS A 19 -6.70 -6.90 -7.46
C HIS A 19 -5.49 -6.43 -6.64
N ASP A 20 -4.68 -5.54 -7.21
CA ASP A 20 -3.57 -4.91 -6.48
C ASP A 20 -4.13 -3.96 -5.41
N LEU A 21 -3.55 -4.04 -4.22
CA LEU A 21 -3.82 -3.18 -3.09
C LEU A 21 -3.24 -1.80 -3.39
N ILE A 22 -4.07 -0.76 -3.30
CA ILE A 22 -3.66 0.62 -3.54
C ILE A 22 -3.86 1.40 -2.26
N SER A 23 -2.80 2.06 -1.79
CA SER A 23 -2.85 2.89 -0.58
C SER A 23 -2.09 4.19 -0.76
N ALA A 24 -2.51 5.21 -0.01
CA ALA A 24 -1.79 6.46 0.10
C ALA A 24 -1.48 6.73 1.58
N HIS A 25 -0.32 7.32 1.84
CA HIS A 25 0.23 7.54 3.17
C HIS A 25 0.75 8.96 3.33
N THR A 26 0.95 9.37 4.58
CA THR A 26 1.76 10.55 4.91
C THR A 26 3.17 10.37 4.36
N THR A 27 3.81 11.49 4.04
CA THR A 27 5.22 11.52 3.61
C THR A 27 6.17 11.76 4.76
N ASP A 28 5.70 11.76 6.01
CA ASP A 28 6.60 11.81 7.16
C ASP A 28 7.15 10.41 7.46
N ASP A 29 8.05 10.34 8.42
CA ASP A 29 8.65 9.10 8.92
C ASP A 29 7.62 8.09 9.45
N ARG A 30 6.42 8.56 9.79
CA ARG A 30 5.35 7.73 10.35
C ARG A 30 4.65 6.88 9.28
N THR A 31 4.64 7.31 8.02
CA THR A 31 4.01 6.58 6.89
C THR A 31 2.61 6.07 7.25
N VAL A 32 1.73 7.00 7.62
CA VAL A 32 0.37 6.76 8.11
C VAL A 32 -0.60 6.65 6.94
N PHE A 33 -1.45 5.62 6.92
CA PHE A 33 -2.49 5.45 5.91
C PHE A 33 -3.47 6.63 5.89
N LEU A 34 -3.59 7.27 4.73
CA LEU A 34 -4.57 8.30 4.38
C LEU A 34 -5.68 7.76 3.47
N TYR A 35 -5.41 6.66 2.78
CA TYR A 35 -6.34 5.96 1.90
C TYR A 35 -5.93 4.49 1.75
N ALA A 36 -6.91 3.61 1.63
CA ALA A 36 -6.75 2.21 1.24
C ALA A 36 -7.91 1.82 0.31
N SER A 37 -7.63 1.08 -0.76
CA SER A 37 -8.67 0.52 -1.63
C SER A 37 -9.39 -0.66 -0.96
N ASN A 38 -10.61 -0.97 -1.38
CA ASN A 38 -11.36 -2.12 -0.87
C ASN A 38 -10.71 -3.47 -1.19
N ALA A 39 -9.67 -3.50 -2.01
CA ALA A 39 -8.86 -4.68 -2.23
C ALA A 39 -8.25 -5.19 -0.90
N PHE A 40 -7.96 -4.32 0.08
CA PHE A 40 -7.50 -4.75 1.42
C PHE A 40 -8.51 -5.66 2.11
N GLN A 41 -9.79 -5.31 2.06
CA GLN A 41 -10.84 -6.14 2.64
C GLN A 41 -11.04 -7.42 1.84
N ARG A 42 -11.05 -7.34 0.50
CA ARG A 42 -11.31 -8.51 -0.38
C ARG A 42 -10.18 -9.53 -0.37
N VAL A 43 -8.93 -9.08 -0.29
CA VAL A 43 -7.74 -9.93 -0.46
C VAL A 43 -7.12 -10.31 0.87
N LEU A 44 -7.03 -9.36 1.81
CA LEU A 44 -6.38 -9.55 3.11
C LEU A 44 -7.36 -9.67 4.29
N GLY A 45 -8.65 -9.41 4.06
CA GLY A 45 -9.65 -9.37 5.13
C GLY A 45 -9.51 -8.18 6.10
N ILE A 46 -8.73 -7.16 5.74
CA ILE A 46 -8.49 -5.97 6.57
C ILE A 46 -9.45 -4.86 6.12
N SER A 47 -10.24 -4.33 7.05
CA SER A 47 -11.15 -3.24 6.71
C SER A 47 -10.36 -1.96 6.41
N THR A 48 -10.88 -1.12 5.52
CA THR A 48 -10.22 0.15 5.22
C THR A 48 -10.24 1.08 6.43
N GLU A 49 -11.27 0.98 7.25
CA GLU A 49 -11.47 1.71 8.50
C GLU A 49 -10.40 1.38 9.54
N ASP A 50 -9.99 0.10 9.62
CA ASP A 50 -8.91 -0.34 10.52
C ASP A 50 -7.53 0.13 10.03
N LEU A 51 -7.39 0.49 8.76
CA LEU A 51 -6.13 0.97 8.18
C LEU A 51 -5.95 2.47 8.35
N LEU A 52 -7.01 3.27 8.17
CA LEU A 52 -6.90 4.73 8.20
C LEU A 52 -6.32 5.23 9.53
N GLY A 53 -5.27 6.05 9.46
CA GLY A 53 -4.59 6.58 10.63
C GLY A 53 -3.57 5.62 11.28
N VAL A 54 -3.46 4.38 10.80
CA VAL A 54 -2.45 3.41 11.25
C VAL A 54 -1.15 3.63 10.50
N GLN A 55 -0.01 3.33 11.15
CA GLN A 55 1.30 3.37 10.50
C GLN A 55 1.55 2.07 9.74
N LEU A 56 2.04 2.15 8.50
CA LEU A 56 2.31 0.97 7.66
C LEU A 56 3.16 -0.08 8.37
N ILE A 57 4.16 0.36 9.13
CA ILE A 57 5.09 -0.52 9.85
C ILE A 57 4.39 -1.46 10.85
N HIS A 58 3.21 -1.11 11.35
CA HIS A 58 2.44 -1.98 12.26
C HIS A 58 1.84 -3.19 11.55
N LEU A 59 1.64 -3.12 10.23
CA LEU A 59 1.22 -4.25 9.42
C LEU A 59 2.40 -5.04 8.88
N VAL A 60 3.62 -4.52 8.92
CA VAL A 60 4.80 -5.22 8.40
C VAL A 60 5.24 -6.28 9.42
N HIS A 61 5.63 -7.45 8.92
CA HIS A 61 6.26 -8.47 9.76
C HIS A 61 7.55 -7.90 10.39
N PRO A 62 7.80 -8.07 11.71
CA PRO A 62 8.93 -7.45 12.39
C PRO A 62 10.29 -7.67 11.70
N ASP A 63 10.55 -8.88 11.19
CA ASP A 63 11.79 -9.21 10.48
C ASP A 63 11.98 -8.44 9.16
N ASP A 64 10.91 -7.95 8.55
CA ASP A 64 10.95 -7.22 7.28
C ASP A 64 10.88 -5.69 7.48
N ALA A 65 10.71 -5.21 8.73
CA ALA A 65 10.57 -3.80 9.07
C ALA A 65 11.72 -2.93 8.51
N GLY A 66 12.96 -3.35 8.71
CA GLY A 66 14.15 -2.63 8.22
C GLY A 66 14.15 -2.48 6.69
N ARG A 67 13.84 -3.56 5.97
CA ARG A 67 13.78 -3.55 4.50
C ARG A 67 12.70 -2.60 3.97
N VAL A 68 11.54 -2.55 4.64
CA VAL A 68 10.48 -1.61 4.26
C VAL A 68 10.92 -0.18 4.53
N THR A 69 11.47 0.12 5.71
CA THR A 69 11.96 1.47 6.05
C THR A 69 13.06 1.94 5.10
N GLU A 70 13.97 1.06 4.68
CA GLU A 70 15.01 1.38 3.67
C GLU A 70 14.43 1.63 2.27
N ALA A 71 13.34 0.93 1.93
CA ALA A 71 12.65 1.07 0.64
C ALA A 71 11.70 2.29 0.61
N LEU A 72 11.37 2.89 1.76
CA LEU A 72 10.60 4.12 1.82
C LEU A 72 11.52 5.27 1.40
N PRO A 73 11.22 5.96 0.28
CA PRO A 73 12.07 7.05 -0.17
C PRO A 73 12.05 8.17 0.88
N PRO A 74 13.18 8.85 1.15
CA PRO A 74 13.13 10.12 1.86
C PRO A 74 12.17 11.03 1.11
N ALA A 75 11.14 11.52 1.78
CA ALA A 75 10.03 12.26 1.19
C ALA A 75 10.41 13.50 0.35
N LEU A 76 11.67 13.92 0.46
CA LEU A 76 12.23 15.09 -0.21
C LEU A 76 13.01 14.76 -1.50
N LEU A 77 13.21 13.48 -1.85
CA LEU A 77 14.27 13.12 -2.81
C LEU A 77 13.88 12.33 -4.08
N CYS A 78 12.63 11.95 -4.32
CA CYS A 78 12.36 11.14 -5.53
C CYS A 78 11.07 11.42 -6.29
N ASN A 79 11.26 11.93 -7.51
CA ASN A 79 10.29 11.86 -8.61
C ASN A 79 10.41 10.53 -9.40
N GLN A 80 11.05 9.51 -8.81
CA GLN A 80 11.25 8.18 -9.39
C GLN A 80 10.52 7.11 -8.56
N VAL A 81 10.14 6.03 -9.23
CA VAL A 81 9.59 4.82 -8.61
C VAL A 81 10.62 4.27 -7.65
N THR A 82 10.26 4.10 -6.38
CA THR A 82 11.14 3.41 -5.44
C THR A 82 11.24 1.94 -5.80
N GLN A 83 12.38 1.32 -5.49
CA GLN A 83 12.62 -0.10 -5.79
C GLN A 83 11.44 -0.96 -5.30
N VAL A 84 11.09 -1.95 -6.10
CA VAL A 84 10.07 -2.92 -5.70
C VAL A 84 10.62 -3.73 -4.53
N VAL A 85 9.88 -3.77 -3.42
CA VAL A 85 10.25 -4.49 -2.21
C VAL A 85 9.27 -5.62 -1.93
N VAL A 86 9.81 -6.81 -1.66
CA VAL A 86 9.04 -7.97 -1.21
C VAL A 86 9.17 -8.08 0.31
N TYR A 87 8.04 -8.16 1.01
CA TYR A 87 7.97 -8.27 2.46
C TYR A 87 6.68 -8.95 2.89
N ARG A 88 6.57 -9.33 4.16
CA ARG A 88 5.35 -9.90 4.72
C ARG A 88 4.52 -8.83 5.41
N LEU A 89 3.22 -8.83 5.11
CA LEU A 89 2.20 -8.21 5.94
C LEU A 89 1.72 -9.21 6.97
N ARG A 90 1.40 -8.74 8.16
CA ARG A 90 0.83 -9.51 9.26
C ARG A 90 -0.47 -8.85 9.70
N HIS A 91 -1.54 -9.63 9.72
CA HIS A 91 -2.82 -9.22 10.27
C HIS A 91 -3.45 -10.40 11.00
N GLN A 92 -3.80 -10.20 12.27
CA GLN A 92 -4.26 -11.27 13.17
C GLN A 92 -3.24 -12.44 13.20
N GLN A 93 -3.68 -13.67 12.94
CA GLN A 93 -2.84 -14.88 12.88
C GLN A 93 -2.39 -15.22 11.44
N GLN A 94 -2.55 -14.30 10.49
CA GLN A 94 -2.22 -14.53 9.08
C GLN A 94 -1.04 -13.68 8.65
N GLU A 95 -0.24 -14.25 7.76
CA GLU A 95 0.86 -13.59 7.07
C GLU A 95 0.66 -13.65 5.57
N PHE A 96 0.94 -12.54 4.89
CA PHE A 96 0.80 -12.41 3.45
C PHE A 96 2.09 -11.89 2.87
N THR A 97 2.71 -12.64 1.98
CA THR A 97 3.86 -12.15 1.22
C THR A 97 3.36 -11.22 0.12
N VAL A 98 3.88 -10.00 0.12
CA VAL A 98 3.49 -8.96 -0.81
C VAL A 98 4.70 -8.35 -1.51
N GLU A 99 4.48 -7.86 -2.72
CA GLU A 99 5.42 -7.11 -3.52
C GLU A 99 4.88 -5.69 -3.66
N SER A 100 5.59 -4.68 -3.15
CA SER A 100 5.13 -3.28 -3.21
C SER A 100 6.10 -2.39 -3.98
N SER A 101 5.53 -1.48 -4.77
CA SER A 101 6.23 -0.31 -5.28
C SER A 101 5.73 0.93 -4.57
N PHE A 102 6.66 1.81 -4.19
CA PHE A 102 6.37 3.09 -3.55
C PHE A 102 6.67 4.23 -4.51
N ARG A 103 5.87 5.30 -4.43
CA ARG A 103 6.06 6.52 -5.23
C ARG A 103 5.64 7.71 -4.40
N VAL A 104 6.51 8.73 -4.32
CA VAL A 104 6.09 10.02 -3.76
C VAL A 104 5.40 10.80 -4.87
N VAL A 105 4.17 11.19 -4.61
CA VAL A 105 3.41 12.16 -5.41
C VAL A 105 3.26 13.43 -4.56
N PRO A 106 2.86 14.58 -5.13
CA PRO A 106 2.74 15.81 -4.33
C PRO A 106 1.95 15.57 -3.04
N THR A 107 2.61 15.76 -1.90
CA THR A 107 2.10 15.62 -0.51
C THR A 107 1.72 14.21 -0.03
N LYS A 108 1.95 13.13 -0.82
CA LYS A 108 1.57 11.76 -0.44
C LYS A 108 2.58 10.73 -0.89
N LEU A 109 2.71 9.66 -0.10
CA LEU A 109 3.37 8.44 -0.54
C LEU A 109 2.30 7.46 -1.04
N VAL A 110 2.41 6.98 -2.27
CA VAL A 110 1.49 5.99 -2.85
C VAL A 110 2.18 4.64 -2.91
N ALA A 111 1.49 3.60 -2.46
CA ALA A 111 1.94 2.21 -2.58
C ALA A 111 0.97 1.44 -3.48
N ILE A 112 1.52 0.73 -4.46
CA ILE A 112 0.82 -0.30 -5.24
C ILE A 112 1.42 -1.62 -4.83
N THR A 113 0.60 -2.48 -4.26
CA THR A 113 1.01 -3.69 -3.55
C THR A 113 0.29 -4.90 -4.13
N ARG A 114 1.04 -5.88 -4.62
CA ARG A 114 0.53 -7.15 -5.10
C ARG A 114 0.66 -8.22 -4.02
N VAL A 115 -0.42 -8.97 -3.81
CA VAL A 115 -0.42 -10.15 -2.92
C VAL A 115 -0.11 -11.37 -3.76
N GLY A 116 0.99 -12.07 -3.45
CA GLY A 116 1.45 -13.21 -4.25
C GLY A 116 1.88 -12.80 -5.68
N GLY A 117 3.18 -12.69 -5.91
CA GLY A 117 3.77 -12.36 -7.22
C GLY A 117 4.56 -13.52 -7.83
N PRO A 118 4.96 -13.46 -9.11
CA PRO A 118 5.83 -14.46 -9.72
C PRO A 118 7.14 -14.58 -8.93
N GLY A 119 7.38 -15.77 -8.35
CA GLY A 119 8.52 -16.04 -7.45
C GLY A 119 8.16 -16.14 -5.96
N VAL A 120 6.93 -15.81 -5.57
CA VAL A 120 6.41 -16.02 -4.22
C VAL A 120 5.52 -17.25 -4.24
N ALA A 121 6.00 -18.38 -3.71
CA ALA A 121 5.17 -19.58 -3.56
C ALA A 121 4.02 -19.28 -2.59
N ILE A 122 2.79 -19.34 -3.07
CA ILE A 122 1.61 -19.45 -2.22
C ILE A 122 1.66 -20.88 -1.68
N LEU A 123 2.15 -21.06 -0.45
CA LEU A 123 2.08 -22.37 0.21
C LEU A 123 0.62 -22.64 0.62
N PRO A 124 0.13 -23.88 0.42
CA PRO A 124 -1.23 -24.27 0.76
C PRO A 124 -1.51 -24.25 2.26
#